data_AF-A0A0P7C8E3-F1
#
_entry.id   AF-A0A0P7C8E3-F1
#
_cell.length_a   1.000
_cell.length_b   1.000
_cell.length_c   1.000
_cell.angle_alpha   90.00
_cell.angle_beta   90.00
_cell.angle_gamma   90.00
#
_symmetry.space_group_name_H-M   'P 1'
#
loop_
_entity.id
_entity.type
_entity.pdbx_description
1 polymer ?
#
loop_
_entity_poly.entity_id
_entity_poly.type
_entity_poly.pdbx_seq_one_letter_code
_entity_poly.pdbx_strand_id
1 'polypeptide(L)'
;MAPSGPPVQRRIGLWGATQSGKTTMLAALQIAAGQQVREDRWMVIGANPASSTFLSRNVDVLTTDKKFPVATEAAEPLSWLFYRPDPAPRGLNAWLRRRFRRPLATGQQVFEVNTLDVGGYMFRNHLGEVLDDPYHDYYDDEDEGLPLFDPEQTAGADADEVMRAMADCDGLVYLFDPVTEHREQNSFQYFARVLDQIGRLSHESGRIRNGRLPHYLAVCVNKIDDPGIYRVASQNGYMLSGDNDLLLPEVPREYAAELFERLCDGREAGGAAQVRRIIRRFFDPDRVAYFATSSIGFYVQPGRLFRHRDNQNVISGPDGRPRIRGEIRPINVLEPFLWLEDEIRRNPLPPPIIPEPAESPESPEPDSELDSELDSDFSDFTRSGPPPDL
;
A
#
# COMPACT_ATOMS: atom_id res chain seq x y z
N MET A 1 -35.72 -5.20 8.27
CA MET A 1 -34.93 -4.28 7.41
C MET A 1 -33.53 -4.28 7.98
N ALA A 2 -32.54 -4.79 7.24
CA ALA A 2 -31.15 -4.58 7.64
C ALA A 2 -30.78 -3.12 7.33
N PRO A 3 -30.03 -2.43 8.19
CA PRO A 3 -29.62 -1.07 7.91
C PRO A 3 -28.66 -1.08 6.71
N SER A 4 -29.11 -0.49 5.60
CA SER A 4 -28.25 -0.17 4.46
C SER A 4 -27.42 1.05 4.83
N GLY A 5 -26.40 0.85 5.66
CA GLY A 5 -25.32 1.81 5.78
C GLY A 5 -24.57 1.94 4.45
N PRO A 6 -23.85 3.05 4.22
CA PRO A 6 -22.95 3.15 3.07
C PRO A 6 -22.00 1.94 3.07
N PRO A 7 -21.61 1.41 1.89
CA PRO A 7 -20.64 0.31 1.82
C PRO A 7 -19.39 0.71 2.59
N VAL A 8 -18.97 -0.13 3.55
CA VAL A 8 -17.72 0.08 4.30
C VAL A 8 -16.58 0.15 3.29
N GLN A 9 -16.03 1.34 3.12
CA GLN A 9 -14.93 1.62 2.20
C GLN A 9 -13.67 0.99 2.81
N ARG A 10 -13.28 -0.17 2.28
CA ARG A 10 -12.07 -0.87 2.72
C ARG A 10 -10.86 -0.12 2.18
N ARG A 11 -9.81 0.02 3.00
CA ARG A 11 -8.60 0.77 2.62
C ARG A 11 -7.42 -0.20 2.52
N ILE A 12 -6.89 -0.35 1.31
CA ILE A 12 -5.71 -1.18 1.03
C ILE A 12 -4.56 -0.28 0.58
N GLY A 13 -3.48 -0.27 1.35
CA GLY A 13 -2.25 0.45 1.03
C GLY A 13 -1.31 -0.37 0.15
N LEU A 14 -0.56 0.29 -0.73
CA LEU A 14 0.51 -0.32 -1.53
C LEU A 14 1.85 0.24 -1.09
N TRP A 15 2.83 -0.63 -0.89
CA TRP A 15 4.11 -0.27 -0.32
C TRP A 15 5.25 -1.15 -0.88
N GLY A 16 6.47 -0.62 -0.91
CA GLY A 16 7.64 -1.31 -1.46
C GLY A 16 8.79 -0.35 -1.75
N ALA A 17 10.03 -0.86 -1.74
CA ALA A 17 11.25 -0.06 -1.94
C ALA A 17 11.26 0.71 -3.28
N THR A 18 12.19 1.65 -3.45
CA THR A 18 12.43 2.30 -4.75
C THR A 18 12.67 1.25 -5.83
N GLN A 19 12.11 1.46 -7.02
CA GLN A 19 12.28 0.54 -8.17
C GLN A 19 11.73 -0.89 -7.99
N SER A 20 11.04 -1.18 -6.88
CA SER A 20 10.36 -2.47 -6.64
C SER A 20 9.24 -2.78 -7.64
N GLY A 21 8.81 -1.78 -8.42
CA GLY A 21 7.83 -1.92 -9.50
C GLY A 21 6.40 -1.49 -9.14
N LYS A 22 6.20 -0.71 -8.08
CA LYS A 22 4.88 -0.18 -7.66
C LYS A 22 4.10 0.46 -8.82
N THR A 23 4.66 1.48 -9.45
CA THR A 23 4.06 2.21 -10.58
C THR A 23 3.71 1.27 -11.75
N THR A 24 4.59 0.32 -12.06
CA THR A 24 4.37 -0.69 -13.11
C THR A 24 3.24 -1.65 -12.74
N MET A 25 3.17 -2.10 -11.48
CA MET A 25 2.11 -2.99 -10.99
C MET A 25 0.75 -2.31 -11.02
N LEU A 26 0.69 -1.03 -10.63
CA LEU A 26 -0.55 -0.24 -10.69
C LEU A 26 -1.10 -0.13 -12.11
N ALA A 27 -0.24 0.18 -13.09
CA ALA A 27 -0.64 0.22 -14.49
C ALA A 27 -1.01 -1.18 -15.03
N ALA A 28 -0.32 -2.22 -14.56
CA ALA A 28 -0.62 -3.60 -14.95
C ALA A 28 -1.96 -4.13 -14.39
N LEU A 29 -2.50 -3.58 -13.30
CA LEU A 29 -3.80 -3.99 -12.76
C LEU A 29 -4.94 -3.85 -13.77
N GLN A 30 -4.99 -2.74 -14.51
CA GLN A 30 -6.03 -2.53 -15.52
C GLN A 30 -5.87 -3.51 -16.69
N ILE A 31 -4.63 -3.79 -17.10
CA ILE A 31 -4.34 -4.78 -18.14
C ILE A 31 -4.77 -6.17 -17.67
N ALA A 32 -4.42 -6.56 -16.44
CA ALA A 32 -4.78 -7.85 -15.86
C ALA A 32 -6.30 -8.04 -15.77
N ALA A 33 -7.01 -7.03 -15.27
CA ALA A 33 -8.47 -7.02 -15.19
C ALA A 33 -9.12 -7.18 -16.58
N GLY A 34 -8.58 -6.50 -17.60
CA GLY A 34 -9.05 -6.63 -18.98
C GLY A 34 -8.75 -7.97 -19.65
N GLN A 35 -7.74 -8.71 -19.19
CA GLN A 35 -7.32 -10.00 -19.75
C GLN A 35 -7.98 -11.22 -19.09
N GLN A 36 -8.81 -11.03 -18.07
CA GLN A 36 -9.48 -12.14 -17.40
C GLN A 36 -10.44 -12.88 -18.37
N VAL A 37 -10.21 -14.18 -18.55
CA VAL A 37 -11.01 -15.05 -19.43
C VAL A 37 -12.23 -15.65 -18.70
N ARG A 38 -12.19 -15.70 -17.36
CA ARG A 38 -13.26 -16.26 -16.51
C ARG A 38 -14.44 -15.30 -16.32
N GLU A 39 -15.57 -15.82 -15.86
CA GLU A 39 -16.83 -15.08 -15.68
C GLU A 39 -16.75 -13.95 -14.63
N ASP A 40 -15.69 -13.96 -13.83
CA ASP A 40 -15.42 -13.03 -12.74
C ASP A 40 -14.61 -11.84 -13.25
N ARG A 41 -15.14 -11.16 -14.27
CA ARG A 41 -14.47 -10.03 -14.95
C ARG A 41 -14.44 -8.81 -14.05
N TRP A 42 -13.35 -8.64 -13.33
CA TRP A 42 -13.09 -7.42 -12.60
C TRP A 42 -12.82 -6.28 -13.56
N MET A 43 -13.19 -5.07 -13.14
CA MET A 43 -12.83 -3.82 -13.78
C MET A 43 -12.10 -2.98 -12.75
N VAL A 44 -11.06 -2.27 -13.20
CA VAL A 44 -10.29 -1.33 -12.40
C VAL A 44 -10.42 0.04 -13.06
N ILE A 45 -10.88 1.03 -12.30
CA ILE A 45 -11.02 2.41 -12.74
C ILE A 45 -10.39 3.35 -11.71
N GLY A 46 -9.93 4.52 -12.15
CA GLY A 46 -9.50 5.57 -11.22
C GLY A 46 -10.70 6.14 -10.45
N ALA A 47 -10.61 6.19 -9.12
CA ALA A 47 -11.65 6.77 -8.27
C ALA A 47 -11.64 8.31 -8.31
N ASN A 48 -10.51 8.90 -8.72
CA ASN A 48 -10.33 10.34 -8.84
C ASN A 48 -9.62 10.72 -10.18
N PRO A 49 -9.60 12.01 -10.56
CA PRO A 49 -8.99 12.47 -11.82
C PRO A 49 -7.50 12.16 -11.95
N ALA A 50 -6.73 12.27 -10.84
CA ALA A 50 -5.31 11.96 -10.83
C ALA A 50 -5.07 10.48 -11.16
N SER A 51 -5.82 9.59 -10.52
CA SER A 51 -5.78 8.13 -10.74
C SER A 51 -6.17 7.74 -12.17
N SER A 52 -7.21 8.36 -12.71
CA SER A 52 -7.65 8.11 -14.10
C SER A 52 -6.61 8.57 -15.14
N THR A 53 -5.98 9.71 -14.88
CA THR A 53 -4.89 10.25 -15.73
C THR A 53 -3.65 9.37 -15.65
N PHE A 54 -3.29 8.95 -14.43
CA PHE A 54 -2.20 8.03 -14.18
C PHE A 54 -2.37 6.72 -14.94
N LEU A 55 -3.55 6.08 -14.84
CA LEU A 55 -3.80 4.81 -15.54
C LEU A 55 -3.68 4.96 -17.04
N SER A 56 -4.41 5.93 -17.63
CA SER A 56 -4.41 6.14 -19.08
C SER A 56 -2.98 6.34 -19.59
N ARG A 57 -2.22 7.23 -18.94
CA ARG A 57 -0.83 7.51 -19.32
C ARG A 57 0.08 6.30 -19.19
N ASN A 58 0.07 5.61 -18.05
CA ASN A 58 1.03 4.55 -17.78
C ASN A 58 0.68 3.25 -18.51
N VAL A 59 -0.59 2.98 -18.76
CA VAL A 59 -1.01 1.87 -19.64
C VAL A 59 -0.54 2.12 -21.07
N ASP A 60 -0.63 3.35 -21.59
CA ASP A 60 -0.12 3.69 -22.93
C ASP A 60 1.41 3.54 -23.02
N VAL A 61 2.15 4.02 -22.02
CA VAL A 61 3.62 3.87 -21.93
C VAL A 61 4.03 2.39 -21.96
N LEU A 62 3.30 1.55 -21.23
CA LEU A 62 3.53 0.12 -21.17
C LEU A 62 3.17 -0.59 -22.49
N THR A 63 1.96 -0.37 -22.98
CA THR A 63 1.39 -1.17 -24.08
C THR A 63 1.81 -0.68 -25.45
N THR A 64 1.83 0.64 -25.66
CA THR A 64 2.12 1.30 -26.94
C THR A 64 3.61 1.60 -27.06
N ASP A 65 4.18 2.33 -26.10
CA ASP A 65 5.59 2.74 -26.19
C ASP A 65 6.57 1.60 -25.88
N LYS A 66 6.09 0.53 -25.23
CA LYS A 66 6.91 -0.59 -24.76
C LYS A 66 8.04 -0.14 -23.83
N LYS A 67 7.74 0.85 -22.96
CA LYS A 67 8.68 1.41 -21.98
C LYS A 67 8.13 1.23 -20.57
N PHE A 68 9.00 1.39 -19.60
CA PHE A 68 8.60 1.45 -18.20
C PHE A 68 8.22 2.88 -17.83
N PRO A 69 7.18 3.07 -16.99
CA PRO A 69 6.90 4.34 -16.33
C PRO A 69 8.14 4.89 -15.63
N VAL A 70 8.27 6.21 -15.61
CA VAL A 70 9.30 6.89 -14.80
C VAL A 70 8.90 6.76 -13.33
N ALA A 71 9.89 6.63 -12.44
CA ALA A 71 9.63 6.61 -11.00
C ALA A 71 8.89 7.90 -10.58
N THR A 72 7.89 7.75 -9.74
CA THR A 72 7.02 8.84 -9.30
C THR A 72 7.82 9.86 -8.47
N GLU A 73 7.84 11.12 -8.91
CA GLU A 73 8.62 12.24 -8.34
C GLU A 73 7.91 12.99 -7.18
N ALA A 74 6.61 12.74 -6.96
CA ALA A 74 5.85 13.27 -5.84
C ALA A 74 4.91 12.19 -5.27
N ALA A 75 4.71 12.13 -3.96
CA ALA A 75 3.74 11.23 -3.36
C ALA A 75 2.33 11.70 -3.74
N GLU A 76 1.74 11.11 -4.78
CA GLU A 76 0.36 11.38 -5.16
C GLU A 76 -0.57 10.32 -4.56
N PRO A 77 -1.63 10.71 -3.83
CA PRO A 77 -2.64 9.77 -3.37
C PRO A 77 -3.46 9.27 -4.58
N LEU A 78 -3.26 8.00 -4.93
CA LEU A 78 -3.99 7.33 -5.99
C LEU A 78 -5.06 6.44 -5.38
N SER A 79 -6.26 6.45 -5.96
CA SER A 79 -7.37 5.63 -5.53
C SER A 79 -7.99 4.89 -6.71
N TRP A 80 -8.22 3.60 -6.51
CA TRP A 80 -8.72 2.67 -7.52
C TRP A 80 -10.03 2.06 -7.05
N LEU A 81 -11.03 2.05 -7.93
CA LEU A 81 -12.25 1.28 -7.71
C LEU A 81 -12.15 -0.03 -8.47
N PHE A 82 -12.25 -1.12 -7.71
CA PHE A 82 -12.40 -2.46 -8.23
C PHE A 82 -13.88 -2.79 -8.26
N TYR A 83 -14.37 -3.15 -9.44
CA TYR A 83 -15.78 -3.46 -9.66
C TYR A 83 -15.90 -4.83 -10.30
N ARG A 84 -16.75 -5.70 -9.72
CA ARG A 84 -17.20 -6.93 -10.37
C ARG A 84 -18.66 -6.76 -10.82
N PRO A 85 -18.96 -6.82 -12.14
CA PRO A 85 -20.32 -6.80 -12.62
C PRO A 85 -21.08 -8.02 -12.13
N ASP A 86 -22.37 -7.85 -11.87
CA ASP A 86 -23.24 -8.98 -11.63
C ASP A 86 -23.17 -9.95 -12.82
N PRO A 87 -23.02 -11.26 -12.58
CA PRO A 87 -23.02 -12.23 -13.67
C PRO A 87 -24.35 -12.12 -14.41
N ALA A 88 -24.28 -11.89 -15.72
CA ALA A 88 -25.45 -11.81 -16.57
C ALA A 88 -26.31 -13.08 -16.38
N PRO A 89 -27.63 -12.97 -16.17
CA PRO A 89 -28.46 -14.14 -15.93
C PRO A 89 -28.44 -15.07 -17.15
N ARG A 90 -27.98 -16.32 -16.99
CA ARG A 90 -28.01 -17.34 -18.04
C ARG A 90 -29.23 -18.28 -17.90
N GLY A 91 -29.92 -18.52 -19.01
CA GLY A 91 -30.91 -19.61 -19.19
C GLY A 91 -32.29 -19.44 -18.52
N LEU A 92 -33.05 -20.55 -18.46
CA LEU A 92 -34.41 -20.69 -17.86
C LEU A 92 -34.53 -20.11 -16.42
N ASN A 93 -33.40 -19.94 -15.74
CA ASN A 93 -33.30 -19.32 -14.42
C ASN A 93 -33.69 -17.83 -14.42
N ALA A 94 -33.68 -17.13 -15.56
CA ALA A 94 -34.18 -15.75 -15.65
C ALA A 94 -35.71 -15.65 -15.40
N TRP A 95 -36.48 -16.62 -15.92
CA TRP A 95 -37.94 -16.67 -15.72
C TRP A 95 -38.31 -17.08 -14.29
N LEU A 96 -37.58 -18.06 -13.73
CA LEU A 96 -37.76 -18.49 -12.33
C LEU A 96 -37.37 -17.40 -11.32
N ARG A 97 -36.28 -16.64 -11.56
CA ARG A 97 -35.89 -15.48 -10.72
C ARG A 97 -36.93 -14.37 -10.73
N ARG A 98 -37.63 -14.16 -11.86
CA ARG A 98 -38.70 -13.15 -11.98
C ARG A 98 -39.98 -13.56 -11.22
N ARG A 99 -40.22 -14.87 -11.10
CA ARG A 99 -41.43 -15.44 -10.47
C ARG A 99 -41.28 -15.71 -8.97
N PHE A 100 -40.07 -16.00 -8.50
CA PHE A 100 -39.77 -16.26 -7.09
C PHE A 100 -38.81 -15.19 -6.56
N ARG A 101 -39.36 -14.01 -6.21
CA ARG A 101 -38.65 -12.95 -5.48
C ARG A 101 -38.23 -13.45 -4.09
N ARG A 102 -37.09 -14.13 -4.00
CA ARG A 102 -36.29 -14.18 -2.78
C ARG A 102 -35.07 -13.26 -2.98
N PRO A 103 -34.76 -12.36 -2.04
CA PRO A 103 -33.58 -11.51 -2.13
C PRO A 103 -32.36 -12.37 -1.80
N LEU A 104 -31.87 -13.12 -2.78
CA LEU A 104 -30.50 -13.62 -2.72
C LEU A 104 -29.61 -12.41 -2.99
N ALA A 105 -28.69 -12.13 -2.07
CA ALA A 105 -27.74 -11.04 -2.17
C ALA A 105 -26.84 -11.20 -3.41
N THR A 106 -27.33 -10.75 -4.57
CA THR A 106 -26.50 -10.44 -5.75
C THR A 106 -26.02 -9.02 -5.55
N GLY A 107 -25.05 -8.86 -4.64
CA GLY A 107 -24.41 -7.60 -4.39
C GLY A 107 -23.22 -7.47 -5.31
N GLN A 108 -23.33 -6.60 -6.31
CA GLN A 108 -22.20 -5.99 -6.98
C GLN A 108 -21.05 -5.77 -5.98
N GLN A 109 -19.90 -6.39 -6.23
CA GLN A 109 -18.73 -6.23 -5.36
C GLN A 109 -17.96 -5.00 -5.81
N VAL A 110 -17.89 -4.01 -4.94
CA VAL A 110 -17.06 -2.83 -5.11
C VAL A 110 -16.19 -2.66 -3.88
N PHE A 111 -14.91 -2.42 -4.09
CA PHE A 111 -14.00 -1.97 -3.06
C PHE A 111 -13.01 -0.97 -3.62
N GLU A 112 -12.48 -0.13 -2.74
CA GLU A 112 -11.52 0.89 -3.08
C GLU A 112 -10.13 0.44 -2.62
N VAL A 113 -9.11 0.77 -3.41
CA VAL A 113 -7.72 0.59 -3.04
C VAL A 113 -7.08 1.96 -3.07
N ASN A 114 -6.69 2.45 -1.90
CA ASN A 114 -5.99 3.70 -1.75
C ASN A 114 -4.50 3.42 -1.74
N THR A 115 -3.88 3.58 -2.90
CA THR A 115 -2.45 3.32 -3.06
C THR A 115 -1.70 4.62 -2.94
N LEU A 116 -0.62 4.55 -2.21
CA LEU A 116 0.32 5.63 -2.16
C LEU A 116 1.57 5.23 -2.93
N ASP A 117 1.78 5.84 -4.09
CA ASP A 117 3.01 5.65 -4.83
C ASP A 117 4.07 6.63 -4.33
N VAL A 118 4.72 6.26 -3.23
CA VAL A 118 5.84 7.05 -2.71
C VAL A 118 7.11 6.73 -3.48
N GLY A 119 7.70 7.75 -4.08
CA GLY A 119 9.04 7.70 -4.62
C GLY A 119 10.03 7.36 -3.51
N GLY A 120 10.75 6.25 -3.61
CA GLY A 120 11.60 5.81 -2.51
C GLY A 120 12.86 6.67 -2.30
N TYR A 121 13.11 7.68 -3.15
CA TYR A 121 14.10 8.74 -2.89
C TYR A 121 13.61 9.77 -1.85
N MET A 122 12.30 9.82 -1.55
CA MET A 122 11.77 10.72 -0.53
C MET A 122 12.28 10.37 0.89
N PHE A 123 12.89 9.19 1.06
CA PHE A 123 13.41 8.70 2.34
C PHE A 123 14.90 9.02 2.45
N ARG A 124 15.33 9.63 3.57
CA ARG A 124 16.76 9.93 3.79
C ARG A 124 17.57 8.64 3.93
N ASN A 125 18.60 8.50 3.11
CA ASN A 125 19.68 7.56 3.34
C ASN A 125 20.58 8.09 4.47
N HIS A 126 20.23 7.80 5.72
CA HIS A 126 21.19 7.86 6.83
C HIS A 126 22.14 6.66 6.71
N LEU A 127 23.11 6.74 5.80
CA LEU A 127 24.28 5.87 5.77
C LEU A 127 25.16 6.22 6.98
N GLY A 128 24.84 5.70 8.17
CA GLY A 128 25.72 5.90 9.33
C GLY A 128 25.11 5.65 10.71
N GLU A 129 23.80 5.79 10.89
CA GLU A 129 23.15 5.47 12.17
C GLU A 129 22.61 4.05 12.06
N VAL A 130 23.53 3.13 12.32
CA VAL A 130 23.21 1.74 12.56
C VAL A 130 22.20 1.73 13.72
N LEU A 131 21.06 1.08 13.50
CA LEU A 131 20.25 0.52 14.58
C LEU A 131 21.16 -0.50 15.30
N ASP A 132 22.05 -0.02 16.16
CA ASP A 132 23.05 -0.83 16.86
C ASP A 132 22.39 -1.74 17.92
N ASP A 133 21.08 -1.59 18.14
CA ASP A 133 20.32 -2.52 18.94
C ASP A 133 18.94 -2.88 18.33
N PRO A 134 18.78 -4.06 17.73
CA PRO A 134 17.47 -4.60 17.33
C PRO A 134 16.60 -5.08 18.53
N TYR A 135 17.09 -4.92 19.77
CA TYR A 135 16.43 -5.28 21.03
C TYR A 135 16.00 -4.08 21.90
N HIS A 136 16.19 -2.83 21.47
CA HIS A 136 15.69 -1.70 22.26
C HIS A 136 14.16 -1.80 22.40
N ASP A 137 13.64 -1.79 23.63
CA ASP A 137 12.21 -1.90 23.89
C ASP A 137 11.49 -0.75 23.19
N TYR A 138 10.64 -1.10 22.21
CA TYR A 138 10.16 -0.22 21.13
C TYR A 138 9.02 0.75 21.57
N TYR A 139 8.93 1.06 22.86
CA TYR A 139 7.90 1.92 23.46
C TYR A 139 8.49 2.86 24.51
N ASP A 140 9.72 3.34 24.32
CA ASP A 140 10.29 4.40 25.17
C ASP A 140 9.91 5.76 24.55
N ASP A 141 9.17 6.57 25.31
CA ASP A 141 8.54 7.83 24.90
C ASP A 141 9.55 8.99 24.65
N GLU A 142 10.85 8.72 24.62
CA GLU A 142 11.91 9.74 24.65
C GLU A 142 12.74 9.90 23.35
N ASP A 143 12.51 9.09 22.31
CA ASP A 143 13.23 9.27 21.03
C ASP A 143 12.46 10.24 20.12
N GLU A 144 12.94 11.49 20.00
CA GLU A 144 12.45 12.46 19.01
C GLU A 144 12.69 11.87 17.61
N GLY A 145 11.67 11.17 17.09
CA GLY A 145 11.75 10.36 15.89
C GLY A 145 12.40 11.08 14.70
N LEU A 146 13.48 10.50 14.18
CA LEU A 146 14.14 10.99 12.98
C LEU A 146 13.13 11.09 11.82
N PRO A 147 13.04 12.23 11.11
CA PRO A 147 12.07 12.41 10.06
C PRO A 147 12.29 11.37 8.95
N LEU A 148 11.24 10.59 8.68
CA LEU A 148 11.22 9.52 7.70
C LEU A 148 11.48 10.04 6.27
N PHE A 149 11.19 11.31 6.04
CA PHE A 149 11.27 11.98 4.75
C PHE A 149 12.19 13.19 4.79
N ASP A 150 12.77 13.53 3.64
CA ASP A 150 13.50 14.79 3.49
C ASP A 150 12.49 15.96 3.38
N PRO A 151 12.42 16.88 4.37
CA PRO A 151 11.49 18.01 4.37
C PRO A 151 11.72 18.98 3.19
N GLU A 152 12.91 19.00 2.59
CA GLU A 152 13.17 19.83 1.40
C GLU A 152 12.57 19.23 0.12
N GLN A 153 12.21 17.94 0.12
CA GLN A 153 11.78 17.19 -1.07
C GLN A 153 10.31 16.71 -1.00
N THR A 154 9.55 17.07 0.03
CA THR A 154 8.18 16.57 0.31
C THR A 154 7.06 17.59 0.01
N ALA A 155 7.32 18.60 -0.83
CA ALA A 155 6.29 19.58 -1.20
C ALA A 155 5.12 18.95 -1.98
N GLY A 156 4.07 18.52 -1.29
CA GLY A 156 2.81 18.09 -1.94
C GLY A 156 1.76 17.42 -1.04
N ALA A 157 2.17 16.67 -0.02
CA ALA A 157 1.31 16.13 1.04
C ALA A 157 2.22 15.76 2.23
N ASP A 158 1.83 16.13 3.44
CA ASP A 158 2.64 15.85 4.63
C ASP A 158 2.85 14.32 4.72
N ALA A 159 4.11 13.90 4.65
CA ALA A 159 4.59 12.56 4.96
C ALA A 159 3.81 11.84 6.08
N ASP A 160 3.42 12.60 7.10
CA ASP A 160 2.64 12.12 8.25
C ASP A 160 1.17 11.82 7.92
N GLU A 161 0.53 12.58 7.03
CA GLU A 161 -0.81 12.29 6.52
C GLU A 161 -0.79 10.97 5.74
N VAL A 162 0.26 10.80 4.92
CA VAL A 162 0.56 9.57 4.19
C VAL A 162 0.69 8.36 5.11
N MET A 163 1.51 8.47 6.15
CA MET A 163 1.75 7.37 7.09
C MET A 163 0.50 7.09 7.92
N ARG A 164 -0.24 8.14 8.30
CA ARG A 164 -1.54 8.02 8.96
C ARG A 164 -2.54 7.28 8.08
N ALA A 165 -2.63 7.58 6.79
CA ALA A 165 -3.48 6.87 5.85
C ALA A 165 -3.10 5.38 5.73
N MET A 166 -1.81 5.04 5.75
CA MET A 166 -1.35 3.64 5.76
C MET A 166 -1.66 2.93 7.08
N ALA A 167 -1.45 3.58 8.23
CA ALA A 167 -1.80 3.03 9.54
C ALA A 167 -3.30 2.79 9.67
N ASP A 168 -4.11 3.62 9.01
CA ASP A 168 -5.55 3.53 8.92
C ASP A 168 -6.07 2.44 7.96
N CYS A 169 -5.22 1.89 7.10
CA CYS A 169 -5.60 0.82 6.20
C CYS A 169 -6.03 -0.44 6.96
N ASP A 170 -6.79 -1.29 6.29
CA ASP A 170 -7.16 -2.62 6.77
C ASP A 170 -6.24 -3.70 6.17
N GLY A 171 -5.71 -3.43 4.99
CA GLY A 171 -4.80 -4.30 4.26
C GLY A 171 -3.61 -3.54 3.71
N LEU A 172 -2.48 -4.23 3.59
CA LEU A 172 -1.24 -3.73 3.01
C LEU A 172 -0.76 -4.71 1.94
N VAL A 173 -0.35 -4.19 0.80
CA VAL A 173 0.38 -4.93 -0.23
C VAL A 173 1.83 -4.48 -0.15
N TYR A 174 2.73 -5.43 0.11
CA TYR A 174 4.17 -5.19 0.11
C TYR A 174 4.82 -5.80 -1.13
N LEU A 175 5.44 -4.98 -1.98
CA LEU A 175 6.21 -5.43 -3.14
C LEU A 175 7.66 -5.68 -2.73
N PHE A 176 7.98 -6.96 -2.58
CA PHE A 176 9.34 -7.44 -2.43
C PHE A 176 9.94 -7.68 -3.82
N ASP A 177 11.02 -6.97 -4.14
CA ASP A 177 11.75 -7.13 -5.40
C ASP A 177 13.13 -7.75 -5.15
N PRO A 178 13.29 -9.07 -5.39
CA PRO A 178 14.55 -9.75 -5.15
C PRO A 178 15.70 -9.22 -6.03
N VAL A 179 15.40 -8.68 -7.21
CA VAL A 179 16.42 -8.19 -8.16
C VAL A 179 17.06 -6.92 -7.65
N THR A 180 16.23 -5.96 -7.21
CA THR A 180 16.73 -4.70 -6.64
C THR A 180 17.40 -4.95 -5.29
N GLU A 181 16.83 -5.82 -4.45
CA GLU A 181 17.41 -6.15 -3.15
C GLU A 181 18.82 -6.74 -3.26
N HIS A 182 19.05 -7.60 -4.25
CA HIS A 182 20.37 -8.13 -4.54
C HIS A 182 21.40 -7.04 -4.89
N ARG A 183 20.97 -5.97 -5.58
CA ARG A 183 21.84 -4.89 -6.05
C ARG A 183 22.07 -3.79 -5.01
N GLU A 184 21.01 -3.40 -4.30
CA GLU A 184 20.99 -2.19 -3.47
C GLU A 184 20.98 -2.46 -1.97
N GLN A 185 20.54 -3.65 -1.53
CA GLN A 185 20.47 -4.07 -0.11
C GLN A 185 19.78 -3.07 0.83
N ASN A 186 18.86 -2.26 0.31
CA ASN A 186 18.19 -1.18 1.03
C ASN A 186 16.72 -1.48 1.35
N SER A 187 16.15 -2.59 0.86
CA SER A 187 14.73 -2.88 1.06
C SER A 187 14.41 -3.08 2.53
N PHE A 188 15.35 -3.63 3.31
CA PHE A 188 15.19 -3.80 4.76
C PHE A 188 15.05 -2.48 5.51
N GLN A 189 15.95 -1.52 5.26
CA GLN A 189 15.92 -0.23 5.98
C GLN A 189 14.63 0.53 5.67
N TYR A 190 14.24 0.53 4.39
CA TYR A 190 12.96 1.06 3.95
C TYR A 190 11.78 0.33 4.61
N PHE A 191 11.86 -1.00 4.67
CA PHE A 191 10.83 -1.86 5.24
C PHE A 191 10.59 -1.56 6.72
N ALA A 192 11.67 -1.59 7.50
CA ALA A 192 11.64 -1.43 8.95
C ALA A 192 11.06 -0.07 9.36
N ARG A 193 11.51 1.03 8.73
CA ARG A 193 11.10 2.38 9.12
C ARG A 193 9.62 2.68 8.89
N VAL A 194 9.05 2.22 7.77
CA VAL A 194 7.62 2.43 7.52
C VAL A 194 6.77 1.60 8.49
N LEU A 195 7.19 0.37 8.82
CA LEU A 195 6.47 -0.43 9.83
C LEU A 195 6.56 0.14 11.23
N ASP A 196 7.69 0.76 11.57
CA ASP A 196 7.87 1.44 12.84
C ASP A 196 6.85 2.58 12.99
N GLN A 197 6.75 3.45 11.97
CA GLN A 197 5.77 4.54 11.96
C GLN A 197 4.32 4.04 11.93
N ILE A 198 4.02 3.00 11.15
CA ILE A 198 2.69 2.35 11.16
C ILE A 198 2.40 1.75 12.53
N GLY A 199 3.39 1.16 13.19
CA GLY A 199 3.32 0.63 14.55
C GLY A 199 2.94 1.72 15.54
N ARG A 200 3.70 2.81 15.59
CA ARG A 200 3.43 3.96 16.44
C ARG A 200 2.01 4.52 16.25
N LEU A 201 1.62 4.80 15.01
CA LEU A 201 0.30 5.32 14.68
C LEU A 201 -0.84 4.31 14.99
N SER A 202 -0.58 3.02 14.82
CA SER A 202 -1.54 1.96 15.19
C SER A 202 -1.67 1.78 16.70
N HIS A 203 -0.60 2.05 17.45
CA HIS A 203 -0.59 2.07 18.90
C HIS A 203 -1.41 3.25 19.43
N GLU A 204 -1.14 4.46 18.93
CA GLU A 204 -1.87 5.70 19.28
C GLU A 204 -3.37 5.59 19.01
N SER A 205 -3.77 4.89 17.94
CA SER A 205 -5.18 4.65 17.59
C SER A 205 -5.82 3.44 18.30
N GLY A 206 -5.08 2.78 19.20
CA GLY A 206 -5.55 1.64 19.99
C GLY A 206 -5.85 0.38 19.17
N ARG A 207 -5.28 0.24 17.96
CA ARG A 207 -5.55 -0.88 17.04
C ARG A 207 -4.60 -2.06 17.23
N ILE A 208 -3.45 -1.88 17.88
CA ILE A 208 -2.49 -2.97 18.15
C ILE A 208 -3.14 -4.00 19.09
N ARG A 209 -2.98 -5.29 18.75
CA ARG A 209 -3.44 -6.41 19.57
C ARG A 209 -2.31 -7.39 19.77
N ASN A 210 -2.07 -7.80 21.02
CA ASN A 210 -1.00 -8.74 21.37
C ASN A 210 0.39 -8.32 20.83
N GLY A 211 0.68 -7.02 20.78
CA GLY A 211 1.92 -6.48 20.24
C GLY A 211 2.07 -6.62 18.71
N ARG A 212 0.99 -6.91 17.97
CA ARG A 212 0.98 -7.06 16.51
C ARG A 212 0.09 -6.02 15.84
N LEU A 213 0.47 -5.67 14.62
CA LEU A 213 -0.30 -4.83 13.72
C LEU A 213 -1.63 -5.48 13.35
N PRO A 214 -2.71 -4.70 13.24
CA PRO A 214 -4.02 -5.22 12.89
C PRO A 214 -4.15 -5.61 11.40
N HIS A 215 -3.30 -5.07 10.53
CA HIS A 215 -3.48 -5.16 9.07
C HIS A 215 -3.35 -6.60 8.55
N TYR A 216 -4.08 -6.89 7.47
CA TYR A 216 -3.76 -8.00 6.58
C TYR A 216 -2.59 -7.61 5.68
N LEU A 217 -1.66 -8.54 5.43
CA LEU A 217 -0.47 -8.29 4.62
C LEU A 217 -0.39 -9.26 3.44
N ALA A 218 -0.39 -8.72 2.22
CA ALA A 218 -0.08 -9.47 1.01
C ALA A 218 1.38 -9.18 0.58
N VAL A 219 2.26 -10.16 0.76
CA VAL A 219 3.66 -10.08 0.34
C VAL A 219 3.77 -10.55 -1.10
N CYS A 220 4.11 -9.63 -2.00
CA CYS A 220 4.26 -9.89 -3.43
C CYS A 220 5.75 -10.03 -3.79
N VAL A 221 6.20 -11.25 -4.07
CA VAL A 221 7.49 -11.51 -4.72
C VAL A 221 7.37 -11.09 -6.18
N ASN A 222 7.78 -9.87 -6.46
CA ASN A 222 7.60 -9.27 -7.78
C ASN A 222 8.69 -9.71 -8.77
N LYS A 223 8.44 -9.46 -10.05
CA LYS A 223 9.35 -9.71 -11.17
C LYS A 223 9.71 -11.19 -11.36
N ILE A 224 8.73 -12.09 -11.18
CA ILE A 224 8.98 -13.53 -11.47
C ILE A 224 9.33 -13.82 -12.93
N ASP A 225 9.15 -12.84 -13.82
CA ASP A 225 9.61 -12.85 -15.20
C ASP A 225 11.11 -12.61 -15.38
N ASP A 226 11.80 -12.15 -14.32
CA ASP A 226 13.26 -12.03 -14.29
C ASP A 226 13.92 -13.42 -14.42
N PRO A 227 14.96 -13.58 -15.26
CA PRO A 227 15.63 -14.87 -15.46
C PRO A 227 16.22 -15.51 -14.21
N GLY A 228 16.69 -14.70 -13.26
CA GLY A 228 17.25 -15.15 -12.00
C GLY A 228 16.15 -15.75 -11.12
N ILE A 229 15.09 -14.97 -10.90
CA ILE A 229 13.93 -15.40 -10.08
C ILE A 229 13.23 -16.59 -10.72
N TYR A 230 12.97 -16.52 -12.02
CA TYR A 230 12.36 -17.61 -12.78
C TYR A 230 13.12 -18.92 -12.63
N ARG A 231 14.45 -18.86 -12.72
CA ARG A 231 15.32 -20.04 -12.58
C ARG A 231 15.24 -20.62 -11.17
N VAL A 232 15.26 -19.78 -10.13
CA VAL A 232 15.09 -20.24 -8.74
C VAL A 232 13.75 -20.94 -8.58
N ALA A 233 12.66 -20.31 -9.01
CA ALA A 233 11.33 -20.90 -8.86
C ALA A 233 11.16 -22.20 -9.67
N SER A 234 11.65 -22.24 -10.92
CA SER A 234 11.57 -23.43 -11.78
C SER A 234 12.43 -24.58 -11.28
N GLN A 235 13.67 -24.34 -10.84
CA GLN A 235 14.58 -25.40 -10.39
C GLN A 235 14.15 -26.02 -9.05
N ASN A 236 13.42 -25.27 -8.22
CA ASN A 236 12.92 -25.77 -6.93
C ASN A 236 11.48 -26.31 -7.05
N GLY A 237 10.90 -26.36 -8.26
CA GLY A 237 9.58 -26.95 -8.49
C GLY A 237 8.39 -26.08 -8.08
N TYR A 238 8.60 -24.79 -7.83
CA TYR A 238 7.53 -23.85 -7.44
C TYR A 238 6.75 -23.29 -8.64
N MET A 239 7.31 -23.41 -9.84
CA MET A 239 6.74 -22.88 -11.08
C MET A 239 5.92 -23.96 -11.79
N LEU A 240 4.61 -23.76 -11.91
CA LEU A 240 3.70 -24.64 -12.64
C LEU A 240 3.23 -23.99 -13.96
N SER A 241 2.76 -24.79 -14.90
CA SER A 241 2.05 -24.25 -16.07
C SER A 241 0.68 -23.74 -15.64
N GLY A 242 0.41 -22.47 -15.92
CA GLY A 242 -0.89 -21.85 -15.68
C GLY A 242 -1.99 -22.39 -16.59
N ASP A 243 -3.24 -22.20 -16.16
CA ASP A 243 -4.47 -22.65 -16.84
C ASP A 243 -4.93 -21.66 -17.93
N ASN A 244 -3.97 -21.00 -18.60
CA ASN A 244 -4.23 -20.03 -19.66
C ASN A 244 -3.88 -20.63 -21.04
N ASP A 245 -4.49 -20.08 -22.11
CA ASP A 245 -4.33 -20.58 -23.49
C ASP A 245 -2.87 -20.63 -23.98
N LEU A 246 -1.97 -19.88 -23.34
CA LEU A 246 -0.56 -19.78 -23.71
C LEU A 246 0.35 -20.65 -22.85
N LEU A 247 -0.22 -21.36 -21.85
CA LEU A 247 0.49 -22.13 -20.83
C LEU A 247 1.59 -21.30 -20.14
N LEU A 248 1.31 -20.01 -19.89
CA LEU A 248 2.24 -19.15 -19.16
C LEU A 248 2.50 -19.77 -17.79
N PRO A 249 3.76 -19.81 -17.35
CA PRO A 249 4.09 -20.38 -16.08
C PRO A 249 3.71 -19.42 -14.95
N GLU A 250 3.27 -19.97 -13.83
CA GLU A 250 2.79 -19.24 -12.67
C GLU A 250 3.35 -19.92 -11.41
N VAL A 251 3.47 -19.17 -10.32
CA VAL A 251 3.75 -19.74 -9.00
C VAL A 251 2.43 -19.72 -8.24
N PRO A 252 1.82 -20.90 -8.01
CA PRO A 252 0.64 -21.00 -7.17
C PRO A 252 0.88 -20.42 -5.78
N ARG A 253 -0.21 -19.95 -5.15
CA ARG A 253 -0.13 -19.31 -3.82
C ARG A 253 0.50 -20.21 -2.77
N GLU A 254 0.22 -21.52 -2.85
CA GLU A 254 0.76 -22.55 -1.97
C GLU A 254 2.27 -22.75 -2.07
N TYR A 255 2.94 -22.20 -3.09
CA TYR A 255 4.40 -22.22 -3.25
C TYR A 255 5.04 -20.83 -3.13
N ALA A 256 4.23 -19.77 -3.05
CA ALA A 256 4.74 -18.40 -3.04
C ALA A 256 5.50 -18.07 -1.75
N ALA A 257 5.08 -18.64 -0.62
CA ALA A 257 5.78 -18.50 0.66
C ALA A 257 7.15 -19.18 0.59
N GLU A 258 7.22 -20.41 0.12
CA GLU A 258 8.45 -21.17 -0.05
C GLU A 258 9.42 -20.50 -1.03
N LEU A 259 8.89 -19.90 -2.10
CA LEU A 259 9.70 -19.09 -3.02
C LEU A 259 10.27 -17.86 -2.31
N PHE A 260 9.45 -17.10 -1.57
CA PHE A 260 9.92 -15.95 -0.80
C PHE A 260 11.03 -16.36 0.19
N GLU A 261 10.78 -17.40 0.98
CA GLU A 261 11.73 -17.95 1.94
C GLU A 261 13.04 -18.37 1.24
N ARG A 262 12.94 -19.06 0.09
CA ARG A 262 14.10 -19.49 -0.69
C ARG A 262 14.94 -18.33 -1.19
N LEU A 263 14.30 -17.23 -1.60
CA LEU A 263 14.98 -16.02 -2.05
C LEU A 263 15.62 -15.27 -0.86
N CYS A 264 14.97 -15.26 0.30
CA CYS A 264 15.51 -14.70 1.55
C CYS A 264 16.67 -15.50 2.15
N ASP A 265 16.77 -16.80 1.86
CA ASP A 265 17.85 -17.69 2.37
C ASP A 265 19.02 -17.85 1.39
N GLY A 266 18.98 -17.17 0.23
CA GLY A 266 20.07 -17.16 -0.73
C GLY A 266 21.36 -16.60 -0.13
N ARG A 267 22.53 -17.10 -0.59
CA ARG A 267 23.86 -16.59 -0.16
C ARG A 267 24.08 -15.10 -0.43
N GLU A 268 23.19 -14.49 -1.21
CA GLU A 268 23.23 -13.10 -1.65
C GLU A 268 22.01 -12.31 -1.15
N ALA A 269 21.29 -12.82 -0.15
CA ALA A 269 19.99 -12.32 0.30
C ALA A 269 20.00 -10.94 0.99
N GLY A 270 21.16 -10.35 1.28
CA GLY A 270 21.24 -9.00 1.83
C GLY A 270 20.36 -8.80 3.08
N GLY A 271 19.45 -7.81 3.03
CA GLY A 271 18.46 -7.49 4.05
C GLY A 271 17.17 -8.33 4.00
N ALA A 272 17.00 -9.21 3.01
CA ALA A 272 15.76 -9.97 2.80
C ALA A 272 15.45 -10.94 3.95
N ALA A 273 16.47 -11.54 4.57
CA ALA A 273 16.28 -12.42 5.73
C ALA A 273 15.72 -11.65 6.94
N GLN A 274 16.07 -10.38 7.06
CA GLN A 274 15.62 -9.48 8.11
C GLN A 274 14.20 -8.98 7.81
N VAL A 275 13.85 -8.68 6.54
CA VAL A 275 12.46 -8.39 6.12
C VAL A 275 11.52 -9.52 6.56
N ARG A 276 11.90 -10.78 6.28
CA ARG A 276 11.15 -11.96 6.75
C ARG A 276 10.94 -11.94 8.27
N ARG A 277 12.00 -11.66 9.04
CA ARG A 277 11.94 -11.65 10.51
C ARG A 277 10.99 -10.57 11.01
N ILE A 278 11.03 -9.37 10.42
CA ILE A 278 10.13 -8.26 10.78
C ILE A 278 8.68 -8.62 10.46
N ILE A 279 8.38 -9.21 9.29
CA ILE A 279 7.02 -9.63 8.94
C ILE A 279 6.46 -10.56 10.04
N ARG A 280 7.22 -11.59 10.42
CA ARG A 280 6.82 -12.56 11.45
C ARG A 280 6.69 -11.95 12.85
N ARG A 281 7.38 -10.83 13.13
CA ARG A 281 7.29 -10.11 14.40
C ARG A 281 6.05 -9.22 14.47
N PHE A 282 5.82 -8.41 13.43
CA PHE A 282 4.79 -7.37 13.44
C PHE A 282 3.40 -7.87 13.05
N PHE A 283 3.28 -8.89 12.21
CA PHE A 283 1.98 -9.33 11.67
C PHE A 283 1.55 -10.67 12.24
N ASP A 284 0.25 -10.84 12.48
CA ASP A 284 -0.31 -12.15 12.79
C ASP A 284 -0.12 -13.11 11.59
N PRO A 285 0.48 -14.31 11.77
CA PRO A 285 0.68 -15.25 10.67
C PRO A 285 -0.58 -15.59 9.88
N ASP A 286 -1.75 -15.63 10.53
CA ASP A 286 -3.02 -15.94 9.87
C ASP A 286 -3.51 -14.77 8.98
N ARG A 287 -2.87 -13.61 9.07
CA ARG A 287 -3.16 -12.41 8.28
C ARG A 287 -2.10 -12.11 7.23
N VAL A 288 -1.14 -13.01 7.01
CA VAL A 288 -0.10 -12.86 5.99
C VAL A 288 -0.32 -13.87 4.87
N ALA A 289 -0.30 -13.39 3.63
CA ALA A 289 -0.28 -14.25 2.45
C ALA A 289 0.82 -13.84 1.48
N TYR A 290 1.34 -14.81 0.75
CA TYR A 290 2.41 -14.63 -0.21
C TYR A 290 1.89 -14.85 -1.63
N PHE A 291 2.37 -14.04 -2.57
CA PHE A 291 2.03 -14.10 -3.97
C PHE A 291 3.30 -13.90 -4.79
N ALA A 292 3.50 -14.67 -5.85
CA ALA A 292 4.56 -14.39 -6.81
C ALA A 292 3.95 -13.72 -8.04
N THR A 293 4.42 -12.51 -8.34
CA THR A 293 3.75 -11.60 -9.27
C THR A 293 4.69 -11.13 -10.37
N SER A 294 4.12 -10.82 -11.53
CA SER A 294 4.82 -10.12 -12.61
C SER A 294 3.89 -9.13 -13.26
N SER A 295 4.28 -7.85 -13.27
CA SER A 295 3.51 -6.79 -13.93
C SER A 295 3.61 -6.85 -15.46
N ILE A 296 4.70 -7.40 -16.00
CA ILE A 296 4.95 -7.44 -17.46
C ILE A 296 4.60 -8.80 -18.06
N GLY A 297 4.80 -9.88 -17.29
CA GLY A 297 4.65 -11.25 -17.75
C GLY A 297 5.80 -11.73 -18.61
N PHE A 298 5.72 -12.98 -19.03
CA PHE A 298 6.72 -13.60 -19.89
C PHE A 298 6.55 -13.28 -21.36
N TYR A 299 7.66 -13.33 -22.09
CA TYR A 299 7.62 -13.21 -23.54
C TYR A 299 6.96 -14.44 -24.16
N VAL A 300 6.05 -14.19 -25.10
CA VAL A 300 5.45 -15.21 -25.94
C VAL A 300 5.54 -14.75 -27.38
N GLN A 301 6.16 -15.57 -28.22
CA GLN A 301 6.20 -15.31 -29.65
C GLN A 301 4.78 -15.35 -30.23
N PRO A 302 4.38 -14.39 -31.09
CA PRO A 302 3.05 -14.39 -31.70
C PRO A 302 2.69 -15.72 -32.36
N GLY A 303 1.49 -16.23 -32.07
CA GLY A 303 0.96 -17.49 -32.60
C GLY A 303 1.63 -18.75 -32.05
N ARG A 304 2.38 -18.66 -30.94
CA ARG A 304 3.02 -19.82 -30.28
C ARG A 304 2.71 -19.86 -28.79
N LEU A 305 2.86 -21.05 -28.22
CA LEU A 305 2.84 -21.27 -26.78
C LEU A 305 4.13 -20.75 -26.12
N PHE A 306 4.07 -20.51 -24.82
CA PHE A 306 5.22 -20.11 -24.01
C PHE A 306 6.41 -21.08 -24.16
N ARG A 307 7.62 -20.54 -24.10
CA ARG A 307 8.87 -21.31 -24.17
C ARG A 307 9.81 -20.91 -23.04
N HIS A 308 10.16 -21.87 -22.19
CA HIS A 308 11.07 -21.69 -21.06
C HIS A 308 12.42 -21.04 -21.42
N ARG A 309 12.96 -21.34 -22.62
CA ARG A 309 14.25 -20.80 -23.08
C ARG A 309 14.19 -19.34 -23.55
N ASP A 310 13.00 -18.84 -23.86
CA ASP A 310 12.77 -17.49 -24.37
C ASP A 310 11.71 -16.77 -23.52
N ASN A 311 11.96 -16.75 -22.21
CA ASN A 311 10.99 -16.28 -21.22
C ASN A 311 11.02 -14.75 -20.98
N GLN A 312 12.11 -14.07 -21.37
CA GLN A 312 12.34 -12.66 -21.08
C GLN A 312 11.49 -11.73 -21.93
N ASN A 313 10.56 -11.03 -21.29
CA ASN A 313 9.79 -9.95 -21.91
C ASN A 313 10.41 -8.56 -21.72
N VAL A 314 11.52 -8.49 -20.99
CA VAL A 314 12.30 -7.27 -20.78
C VAL A 314 13.65 -7.43 -21.45
N ILE A 315 14.02 -6.45 -22.28
CA ILE A 315 15.29 -6.42 -22.99
C ILE A 315 15.96 -5.06 -22.81
N SER A 316 17.28 -5.01 -22.95
CA SER A 316 18.00 -3.73 -22.99
C SER A 316 17.71 -3.01 -24.30
N GLY A 317 17.21 -1.77 -24.20
CA GLY A 317 17.02 -0.89 -25.34
C GLY A 317 18.33 -0.33 -25.90
N PRO A 318 18.29 0.34 -27.07
CA PRO A 318 19.47 0.99 -27.66
C PRO A 318 20.11 2.07 -26.77
N ASP A 319 19.32 2.68 -25.89
CA ASP A 319 19.71 3.69 -24.90
C ASP A 319 20.22 3.07 -23.59
N GLY A 320 20.37 1.75 -23.52
CA GLY A 320 20.74 1.01 -22.31
C GLY A 320 19.62 0.94 -21.27
N ARG A 321 18.44 1.51 -21.54
CA ARG A 321 17.28 1.47 -20.64
C ARG A 321 16.43 0.22 -20.92
N PRO A 322 15.76 -0.35 -19.91
CA PRO A 322 14.90 -1.50 -20.13
C PRO A 322 13.71 -1.16 -21.06
N ARG A 323 13.38 -2.09 -21.94
CA ARG A 323 12.27 -2.04 -22.90
C ARG A 323 11.47 -3.34 -22.84
N ILE A 324 10.18 -3.24 -23.16
CA ILE A 324 9.28 -4.39 -23.21
C ILE A 324 9.34 -4.99 -24.61
N ARG A 325 9.59 -6.29 -24.71
CA ARG A 325 9.80 -6.98 -25.99
C ARG A 325 8.48 -7.33 -26.67
N GLY A 326 7.48 -7.77 -25.93
CA GLY A 326 6.25 -8.36 -26.44
C GLY A 326 4.98 -7.76 -25.86
N GLU A 327 3.90 -8.54 -25.92
CA GLU A 327 2.66 -8.21 -25.24
C GLU A 327 2.82 -8.32 -23.73
N ILE A 328 2.11 -7.45 -23.01
CA ILE A 328 2.09 -7.46 -21.55
C ILE A 328 1.02 -8.44 -21.10
N ARG A 329 1.41 -9.38 -20.24
CA ARG A 329 0.53 -10.43 -19.72
C ARG A 329 0.76 -10.57 -18.23
N PRO A 330 0.19 -9.67 -17.41
CA PRO A 330 0.46 -9.66 -15.99
C PRO A 330 0.08 -11.00 -15.36
N ILE A 331 0.89 -11.47 -14.41
CA ILE A 331 0.69 -12.72 -13.70
C ILE A 331 0.49 -12.41 -12.22
N ASN A 332 -0.60 -12.89 -11.65
CA ASN A 332 -0.91 -12.82 -10.22
C ASN A 332 -0.91 -11.40 -9.61
N VAL A 333 -1.15 -10.35 -10.41
CA VAL A 333 -1.11 -8.95 -9.91
C VAL A 333 -2.42 -8.49 -9.27
N LEU A 334 -3.54 -9.13 -9.58
CA LEU A 334 -4.88 -8.77 -9.10
C LEU A 334 -5.22 -9.50 -7.79
N GLU A 335 -4.76 -10.73 -7.70
CA GLU A 335 -4.99 -11.73 -6.67
C GLU A 335 -4.64 -11.26 -5.26
N PRO A 336 -3.53 -10.52 -5.02
CA PRO A 336 -3.23 -9.94 -3.72
C PRO A 336 -4.34 -9.03 -3.19
N PHE A 337 -4.90 -8.19 -4.06
CA PHE A 337 -5.96 -7.24 -3.70
C PHE A 337 -7.29 -7.94 -3.46
N LEU A 338 -7.62 -8.93 -4.30
CA LEU A 338 -8.84 -9.73 -4.13
C LEU A 338 -8.79 -10.55 -2.83
N TRP A 339 -7.62 -11.12 -2.50
CA TRP A 339 -7.44 -11.85 -1.26
C TRP A 339 -7.60 -10.94 -0.04
N LEU A 340 -6.95 -9.77 -0.03
CA LEU A 340 -7.10 -8.79 1.05
C LEU A 340 -8.57 -8.42 1.26
N GLU A 341 -9.28 -8.11 0.17
CA GLU A 341 -10.68 -7.72 0.23
C GLU A 341 -11.57 -8.83 0.81
N ASP A 342 -11.35 -10.07 0.38
CA ASP A 342 -12.08 -11.23 0.87
C ASP A 342 -11.82 -11.49 2.36
N GLU A 343 -10.57 -11.42 2.82
CA GLU A 343 -10.23 -11.63 4.23
C GLU A 343 -10.75 -10.51 5.12
N ILE A 344 -10.56 -9.25 4.72
CA ILE A 344 -11.09 -8.09 5.45
C ILE A 344 -12.62 -8.18 5.54
N ARG A 345 -13.29 -8.64 4.48
CA ARG A 345 -14.76 -8.83 4.48
C ARG A 345 -15.18 -9.96 5.41
N ARG A 346 -14.50 -11.11 5.38
CA ARG A 346 -14.84 -12.28 6.20
C ARG A 346 -14.55 -12.04 7.68
N ASN A 347 -13.46 -11.32 7.96
CA ASN A 347 -12.91 -11.09 9.29
C ASN A 347 -12.59 -9.59 9.47
N PRO A 348 -13.61 -8.72 9.62
CA PRO A 348 -13.42 -7.28 9.74
C PRO A 348 -12.54 -6.91 10.93
N LEU A 349 -11.69 -5.92 10.73
CA LEU A 349 -10.89 -5.34 11.80
C LEU A 349 -11.76 -4.47 12.71
N PRO A 350 -11.42 -4.37 14.01
CA PRO A 350 -12.04 -3.38 14.87
C PRO A 350 -11.83 -1.97 14.30
N PRO A 351 -12.83 -1.08 14.41
CA PRO A 351 -12.65 0.32 14.05
C PRO A 351 -11.57 0.96 14.93
N PRO A 352 -10.86 1.98 14.43
CA PRO A 352 -9.95 2.79 15.27
C PRO A 352 -10.72 3.40 16.44
N ILE A 353 -10.05 3.50 17.59
CA ILE A 353 -10.58 4.27 18.72
C ILE A 353 -10.36 5.74 18.37
N ILE A 354 -11.45 6.45 18.05
CA ILE A 354 -11.40 7.90 17.87
C ILE A 354 -11.35 8.48 19.29
N PRO A 355 -10.26 9.15 19.71
CA PRO A 355 -10.26 9.84 21.00
C PRO A 355 -11.42 10.85 20.98
N GLU A 356 -12.26 10.84 22.01
CA GLU A 356 -13.28 11.88 22.17
C GLU A 356 -12.59 13.25 22.10
N PRO A 357 -13.16 14.22 21.36
CA PRO A 357 -12.59 15.56 21.35
C PRO A 357 -12.52 15.99 22.80
N ALA A 358 -11.29 16.29 23.26
CA ALA A 358 -11.06 16.75 24.62
C ALA A 358 -12.11 17.82 24.94
N GLU A 359 -12.92 17.57 25.98
CA GLU A 359 -13.86 18.57 26.47
C GLU A 359 -13.08 19.87 26.57
N SER A 360 -13.54 20.88 25.81
CA SER A 360 -12.93 22.19 25.84
C SER A 360 -12.84 22.59 27.30
N PRO A 361 -11.67 22.99 27.82
CA PRO A 361 -11.57 23.37 29.21
C PRO A 361 -12.67 24.39 29.48
N GLU A 362 -13.57 24.07 30.41
CA GLU A 362 -14.61 24.98 30.85
C GLU A 362 -13.94 26.33 31.08
N SER A 363 -14.35 27.31 30.28
CA SER A 363 -13.97 28.70 30.46
C SER A 363 -14.15 29.02 31.95
N PRO A 364 -13.12 29.51 32.67
CA PRO A 364 -13.27 29.84 34.07
C PRO A 364 -14.45 30.80 34.19
N GLU A 365 -15.43 30.44 35.02
CA GLU A 365 -16.54 31.32 35.36
C GLU A 365 -15.96 32.66 35.83
N PRO A 366 -16.48 33.80 35.37
CA PRO A 366 -16.03 35.07 35.87
C PRO A 366 -16.44 35.16 37.35
N ASP A 367 -15.45 35.17 38.24
CA ASP A 367 -15.59 35.50 39.65
C ASP A 367 -16.35 36.84 39.78
N SER A 368 -17.66 36.74 40.02
CA SER A 368 -18.51 37.88 40.35
C SER A 368 -18.64 37.96 41.86
N GLU A 369 -17.59 38.39 42.55
CA GLU A 369 -17.67 38.79 43.96
C GLU A 369 -16.47 39.68 44.32
N LEU A 370 -16.57 40.97 44.00
CA LEU A 370 -15.85 42.02 44.74
C LEU A 370 -16.85 43.12 45.04
N ASP A 371 -17.39 43.02 46.26
CA ASP A 371 -18.21 44.02 46.90
C ASP A 371 -17.50 45.37 46.99
N SER A 372 -18.32 46.38 46.73
CA SER A 372 -18.17 47.76 47.11
C SER A 372 -17.82 47.94 48.58
N GLU A 373 -16.80 48.74 48.88
CA GLU A 373 -16.81 49.81 49.88
C GLU A 373 -15.36 50.29 50.06
N LEU A 374 -15.08 51.55 49.69
CA LEU A 374 -14.13 52.43 50.39
C LEU A 374 -14.20 53.84 49.77
N ASP A 375 -15.07 54.62 50.40
CA ASP A 375 -14.94 56.02 50.77
C ASP A 375 -14.26 57.02 49.81
N SER A 376 -15.15 57.87 49.30
CA SER A 376 -14.92 59.27 48.98
C SER A 376 -14.33 60.05 50.15
N ASP A 377 -13.13 60.60 49.98
CA ASP A 377 -12.79 61.90 50.54
C ASP A 377 -11.61 62.52 49.79
N PHE A 378 -11.57 63.85 49.75
CA PHE A 378 -10.63 64.76 49.07
C PHE A 378 -11.13 65.46 47.80
N SER A 379 -12.04 66.40 48.03
CA SER A 379 -12.10 67.68 47.32
C SER A 379 -10.97 68.64 47.77
N ASP A 380 -10.58 69.53 46.85
CA ASP A 380 -9.81 70.76 47.02
C ASP A 380 -8.30 70.67 47.37
N PHE A 381 -7.43 71.05 46.42
CA PHE A 381 -6.91 72.42 46.38
C PHE A 381 -6.08 72.71 45.11
N THR A 382 -6.14 73.97 44.75
CA THR A 382 -5.68 74.66 43.53
C THR A 382 -4.16 74.84 43.38
N ARG A 383 -3.74 74.98 42.10
CA ARG A 383 -2.74 75.92 41.54
C ARG A 383 -1.39 76.10 42.24
N SER A 384 -0.31 75.85 41.50
CA SER A 384 0.82 76.78 41.19
C SER A 384 2.00 75.92 40.66
N GLY A 385 2.49 76.13 39.44
CA GLY A 385 3.49 77.14 39.08
C GLY A 385 4.78 76.40 38.64
N PRO A 386 5.55 76.86 37.63
CA PRO A 386 6.49 76.01 36.91
C PRO A 386 7.96 76.22 37.38
N PRO A 387 8.98 75.69 36.67
CA PRO A 387 10.09 74.86 37.19
C PRO A 387 11.31 75.69 37.66
N PRO A 388 12.47 75.07 37.92
CA PRO A 388 13.55 75.30 36.96
C PRO A 388 14.51 74.13 36.74
N ASP A 389 15.22 74.25 35.62
CA ASP A 389 16.39 73.49 35.17
C ASP A 389 17.53 73.42 36.19
N LEU A 390 18.25 72.30 36.19
CA LEU A 390 19.72 72.20 36.03
C LEU A 390 20.15 70.76 35.74
#